data_AF-A0A380GZ50-F1
#
_entry.id   AF-A0A380GZ50-F1
#
_cell.length_a   1.000
_cell.length_b   1.000
_cell.length_c   1.000
_cell.angle_alpha   90.00
_cell.angle_beta   90.00
_cell.angle_gamma   90.00
#
_symmetry.space_group_name_H-M   'P 1'
#
loop_
_entity.id
_entity.type
_entity.pdbx_description
1 polymer ?
#
loop_
_entity_poly.entity_id
_entity_poly.type
_entity_poly.pdbx_seq_one_letter_code
_entity_poly.pdbx_strand_id
1 'polypeptide(L)'
;MEKKEKNGLLSTKVRTIEEQAKQTYDEFTQKQTNLEKRLFLMAIFNRNKMLFYKLLSEHLVEFMPIIYDPVVAESIEKYNEIFSRSQNAAFLSINDPNGI
;
A
#
# COMPACT_ATOMS: atom_id res chain seq x y z
N MET A 1 21.59 -17.21 0.27
CA MET A 1 20.39 -16.45 -0.13
C MET A 1 20.56 -16.04 -1.58
N GLU A 2 19.75 -16.58 -2.48
CA GLU A 2 19.84 -16.33 -3.92
C GLU A 2 19.60 -14.85 -4.23
N LYS A 3 20.59 -14.23 -4.89
CA LYS A 3 20.49 -12.88 -5.42
C LYS A 3 19.59 -12.96 -6.66
N LYS A 4 18.27 -12.80 -6.50
CA LYS A 4 17.34 -12.78 -7.64
C LYS A 4 17.86 -11.80 -8.70
N GLU A 5 18.14 -12.28 -9.90
CA GLU A 5 18.67 -11.47 -11.00
C GLU A 5 17.64 -10.43 -11.42
N LYS A 6 17.87 -9.17 -11.06
CA LYS A 6 17.04 -8.01 -11.45
C LYS A 6 17.71 -7.13 -12.50
N ASN A 7 18.80 -7.60 -13.10
CA ASN A 7 19.58 -6.87 -14.08
C ASN A 7 18.69 -6.59 -15.31
N GLY A 8 18.45 -5.31 -15.60
CA GLY A 8 17.58 -4.87 -16.71
C GLY A 8 16.09 -4.68 -16.36
N LEU A 9 15.63 -5.12 -15.18
CA LEU A 9 14.22 -4.96 -14.75
C LEU A 9 14.00 -3.73 -13.86
N LEU A 10 15.08 -3.12 -13.38
CA LEU A 10 15.07 -1.95 -12.49
C LEU A 10 15.96 -0.85 -13.07
N SER A 11 15.65 0.40 -12.70
CA SER A 11 16.54 1.53 -12.96
C SER A 11 17.95 1.25 -12.42
N THR A 12 18.97 1.74 -13.11
CA THR A 12 20.38 1.58 -12.72
C THR A 12 20.72 2.28 -11.41
N LYS A 13 19.90 3.27 -10.98
CA LYS A 13 20.09 3.97 -9.71
C LYS A 13 19.61 3.11 -8.54
N VAL A 14 20.55 2.65 -7.73
CA VAL A 14 20.26 2.08 -6.41
C VAL A 14 19.87 3.21 -5.46
N ARG A 15 18.74 3.06 -4.74
CA ARG A 15 18.26 4.02 -3.74
C ARG A 15 18.22 3.39 -2.36
N THR A 16 18.58 4.15 -1.32
CA THR A 16 18.41 3.71 0.06
C THR A 16 16.93 3.67 0.45
N ILE A 17 16.60 3.06 1.58
CA ILE A 17 15.21 3.02 2.06
C ILE A 17 14.73 4.43 2.47
N GLU A 18 15.64 5.27 2.96
CA GLU A 18 15.38 6.67 3.32
C GLU A 18 15.06 7.52 2.09
N GLU A 19 15.81 7.36 0.99
CA GLU A 19 15.53 8.05 -0.27
C GLU A 19 14.18 7.62 -0.86
N GLN A 20 13.87 6.31 -0.78
CA GLN A 20 12.58 5.78 -1.20
C GLN A 20 11.43 6.32 -0.33
N ALA A 21 11.61 6.36 0.99
CA ALA A 21 10.62 6.91 1.93
C ALA A 21 10.37 8.39 1.63
N LYS A 22 11.43 9.19 1.50
CA LYS A 22 11.30 10.61 1.16
C LYS A 22 10.52 10.81 -0.15
N GLN A 23 10.92 10.13 -1.22
CA GLN A 23 10.23 10.26 -2.51
C GLN A 23 8.76 9.85 -2.40
N THR A 24 8.47 8.74 -1.71
CA THR A 24 7.10 8.23 -1.54
C THR A 24 6.25 9.18 -0.72
N TYR A 25 6.82 9.83 0.30
CA TYR A 25 6.14 10.87 1.07
C TYR A 25 5.86 12.12 0.22
N ASP A 26 6.82 12.56 -0.60
CA ASP A 26 6.63 13.67 -1.54
C ASP A 26 5.49 13.34 -2.54
N GLU A 27 5.35 12.09 -2.99
CA GLU A 27 4.23 11.64 -3.84
C GLU A 27 2.89 11.55 -3.09
N PHE A 28 2.92 11.17 -1.81
CA PHE A 28 1.74 11.12 -0.93
C PHE A 28 1.15 12.52 -0.72
N THR A 29 2.00 13.53 -0.48
CA THR A 29 1.54 14.91 -0.25
C THR A 29 0.90 15.56 -1.47
N GLN A 30 1.19 15.05 -2.68
CA GLN A 30 0.59 15.51 -3.94
C GLN A 30 -0.82 14.95 -4.19
N LYS A 31 -1.29 13.97 -3.41
CA LYS A 31 -2.64 13.41 -3.54
C LYS A 31 -3.67 14.42 -3.04
N GLN A 32 -4.72 14.63 -3.81
CA GLN A 32 -5.69 15.70 -3.61
C GLN A 32 -6.76 15.31 -2.60
N THR A 33 -7.14 14.03 -2.57
CA THR A 33 -8.18 13.54 -1.66
C THR A 33 -7.63 12.53 -0.65
N ASN A 34 -8.32 12.38 0.47
CA ASN A 34 -7.98 11.37 1.46
C ASN A 34 -8.13 9.94 0.90
N LEU A 35 -9.12 9.70 0.03
CA LEU A 35 -9.27 8.43 -0.66
C LEU A 35 -8.06 8.14 -1.56
N GLU A 36 -7.59 9.11 -2.35
CA GLU A 36 -6.37 8.95 -3.16
C GLU A 36 -5.13 8.67 -2.31
N LYS A 37 -4.98 9.37 -1.18
CA LYS A 37 -3.91 9.13 -0.20
C LYS A 37 -3.96 7.69 0.31
N ARG A 38 -5.14 7.19 0.69
CA ARG A 38 -5.33 5.82 1.14
C ARG A 38 -4.99 4.80 0.07
N LEU A 39 -5.53 4.97 -1.14
CA LEU A 39 -5.25 4.08 -2.27
C LEU A 39 -3.76 4.02 -2.60
N PHE A 40 -3.09 5.17 -2.54
CA PHE A 40 -1.63 5.25 -2.71
C PHE A 40 -0.90 4.44 -1.63
N LEU A 41 -1.21 4.63 -0.35
CA LEU A 41 -0.58 3.89 0.75
C LEU A 41 -0.84 2.37 0.64
N MET A 42 -2.04 1.95 0.25
CA MET A 42 -2.37 0.53 0.03
C MET A 42 -1.63 -0.05 -1.19
N ALA A 43 -1.35 0.75 -2.22
CA ALA A 43 -0.51 0.32 -3.34
C ALA A 43 0.94 0.06 -2.89
N ILE A 44 1.48 0.91 -1.99
CA ILE A 44 2.80 0.69 -1.38
C ILE A 44 2.79 -0.57 -0.51
N PHE A 45 1.77 -0.74 0.34
CA PHE A 45 1.61 -1.95 1.17
C PHE A 45 1.64 -3.24 0.33
N ASN A 46 0.95 -3.24 -0.80
CA ASN A 46 0.92 -4.38 -1.72
C ASN A 46 2.26 -4.64 -2.42
N ARG A 47 3.06 -3.60 -2.70
CA ARG A 47 4.29 -3.69 -3.50
C ARG A 47 5.55 -3.88 -2.66
N ASN A 48 5.66 -3.15 -1.55
CA ASN A 48 6.84 -3.14 -0.68
C ASN A 48 6.42 -2.85 0.77
N LYS A 49 6.15 -3.92 1.53
CA LYS A 49 5.75 -3.84 2.95
C LYS A 49 6.80 -3.14 3.82
N MET A 50 8.09 -3.33 3.55
CA MET A 50 9.16 -2.68 4.32
C MET A 50 9.08 -1.16 4.19
N LEU A 51 8.92 -0.66 2.95
CA LEU A 51 8.77 0.78 2.69
C LEU A 51 7.48 1.33 3.31
N PHE A 52 6.37 0.58 3.23
CA PHE A 52 5.12 0.97 3.89
C PHE A 52 5.29 1.15 5.40
N TYR A 53 5.87 0.15 6.09
CA TYR A 53 6.06 0.23 7.53
C TYR A 53 7.10 1.28 7.95
N LYS A 54 8.12 1.53 7.13
CA LYS A 54 9.07 2.64 7.34
C LYS A 54 8.34 3.98 7.34
N LEU A 55 7.56 4.28 6.30
CA LEU A 55 6.76 5.51 6.22
C LEU A 55 5.74 5.62 7.36
N LEU A 56 5.03 4.53 7.66
CA LEU A 56 4.05 4.51 8.72
C LEU A 56 4.69 4.81 10.09
N SER A 57 5.91 4.34 10.34
CA SER A 57 6.62 4.62 11.59
C SER A 57 7.04 6.09 11.73
N GLU A 58 7.32 6.77 10.62
CA GLU A 58 7.76 8.18 10.59
C GLU A 58 6.58 9.15 10.62
N HIS A 59 5.43 8.76 10.06
CA HIS A 59 4.25 9.62 9.87
C HIS A 59 2.99 9.04 10.53
N LEU A 60 3.14 8.28 11.61
CA LEU A 60 2.05 7.49 12.20
C LEU A 60 0.78 8.33 12.44
N VAL A 61 0.91 9.45 13.14
CA VAL A 61 -0.23 10.31 13.52
C VAL A 61 -0.96 10.85 12.28
N GLU A 62 -0.22 11.20 11.23
CA GLU A 62 -0.77 11.69 9.96
C GLU A 62 -1.46 10.57 9.16
N PHE A 63 -0.90 9.35 9.20
CA PHE A 63 -1.35 8.24 8.37
C PHE A 63 -2.51 7.47 8.99
N MET A 64 -2.60 7.40 10.32
CA MET A 64 -3.68 6.69 11.03
C MET A 64 -5.08 7.03 10.50
N PRO A 65 -5.49 8.31 10.38
CA PRO A 65 -6.82 8.65 9.88
C PRO A 65 -7.04 8.31 8.40
N ILE A 66 -5.98 8.08 7.63
CA ILE A 66 -6.03 7.70 6.21
C ILE A 66 -6.15 6.18 6.06
N ILE A 67 -5.42 5.41 6.88
CA ILE A 67 -5.37 3.93 6.79
C ILE A 67 -6.47 3.23 7.59
N TYR A 68 -7.10 3.90 8.55
CA TYR A 68 -8.20 3.38 9.33
C TYR A 68 -9.37 4.36 9.22
N ASP A 69 -10.00 4.72 10.34
CA ASP A 69 -11.14 5.63 10.36
C ASP A 69 -10.72 7.10 10.16
N PRO A 70 -11.50 7.91 9.41
CA PRO A 70 -12.77 7.57 8.77
C PRO A 70 -12.64 7.06 7.31
N VAL A 71 -11.46 7.17 6.70
CA VAL A 71 -11.29 7.03 5.23
C VAL A 71 -11.45 5.57 4.77
N VAL A 72 -11.22 4.60 5.65
CA VAL A 72 -11.50 3.18 5.35
C VAL A 72 -12.97 2.96 4.99
N ALA A 73 -13.90 3.69 5.61
CA ALA A 73 -15.33 3.53 5.34
C ALA A 73 -15.66 3.86 3.88
N GLU A 74 -15.17 5.00 3.37
CA GLU A 74 -15.35 5.39 1.96
C GLU A 74 -14.76 4.34 0.99
N SER A 75 -13.62 3.74 1.34
CA SER A 75 -13.03 2.66 0.53
C SER A 75 -13.84 1.37 0.56
N ILE A 76 -14.50 1.06 1.67
CA ILE A 76 -15.39 -0.11 1.78
C ILE A 76 -16.63 0.11 0.92
N GLU A 77 -17.24 1.30 0.98
CA GLU A 77 -18.40 1.65 0.17
C GLU A 77 -18.13 1.55 -1.33
N LYS A 78 -16.93 1.96 -1.76
CA LYS A 78 -16.50 1.95 -3.16
C LYS A 78 -15.70 0.70 -3.54
N TYR A 79 -15.66 -0.34 -2.70
CA TYR A 79 -14.71 -1.44 -2.84
C TYR A 79 -14.76 -2.12 -4.21
N ASN A 80 -15.96 -2.35 -4.75
CA ASN A 80 -16.14 -2.98 -6.07
C ASN A 80 -15.48 -2.18 -7.21
N GLU A 81 -15.46 -0.85 -7.12
CA GLU A 81 -14.91 0.03 -8.16
C GLU A 81 -13.39 0.15 -8.05
N ILE A 82 -12.87 0.21 -6.83
CA ILE A 82 -11.46 0.48 -6.54
C ILE A 82 -10.62 -0.78 -6.31
N PHE A 83 -11.25 -1.96 -6.32
CA PHE A 83 -10.57 -3.23 -6.08
C PHE A 83 -9.45 -3.45 -7.09
N SER A 84 -8.24 -3.70 -6.59
CA SER A 84 -7.06 -3.97 -7.42
C SER A 84 -6.34 -5.25 -7.04
N ARG A 85 -6.09 -5.46 -5.74
CA ARG A 85 -5.44 -6.66 -5.20
C ARG A 85 -6.09 -7.04 -3.88
N SER A 86 -6.13 -8.33 -3.59
CA SER A 86 -6.68 -8.88 -2.35
C SER A 86 -5.90 -8.52 -1.09
N GLN A 87 -4.74 -7.86 -1.21
CA GLN A 87 -3.85 -7.56 -0.08
C GLN A 87 -3.39 -8.81 0.69
N ASN A 88 -3.36 -9.98 0.02
CA ASN A 88 -3.16 -11.29 0.63
C ASN A 88 -4.24 -11.67 1.66
N ALA A 89 -5.43 -11.07 1.56
CA ALA A 89 -6.61 -11.50 2.30
C ALA A 89 -7.25 -12.71 1.61
N ALA A 90 -7.82 -13.60 2.42
CA ALA A 90 -8.72 -14.65 1.95
C ALA A 90 -10.15 -14.11 1.86
N PHE A 91 -10.89 -14.58 0.86
CA PHE A 91 -12.33 -14.35 0.74
C PHE A 91 -13.04 -15.69 0.89
N LEU A 92 -13.89 -15.81 1.91
CA LEU A 92 -14.62 -17.03 2.21
C LEU A 92 -16.09 -16.85 1.83
N SER A 93 -16.66 -17.85 1.18
CA SER A 93 -18.05 -17.86 0.74
C SER A 93 -18.84 -18.90 1.52
N ILE A 94 -20.02 -18.52 2.04
CA ILE A 94 -20.93 -19.48 2.67
C ILE A 94 -21.42 -20.57 1.69
N ASN A 95 -21.35 -20.30 0.38
CA ASN A 95 -21.71 -21.25 -0.67
C ASN A 95 -20.58 -22.24 -0.99
N ASP A 96 -19.39 -22.08 -0.41
CA ASP A 96 -18.28 -23.04 -0.51
C ASP A 96 -17.64 -23.31 0.86
N PRO A 97 -18.33 -24.08 1.74
CA PRO A 97 -17.83 -24.35 3.10
C PRO A 97 -16.53 -25.17 3.15
N ASN A 98 -16.18 -25.87 2.06
CA ASN A 98 -14.97 -26.68 1.98
C ASN A 98 -13.79 -25.91 1.35
N GLY A 99 -14.00 -24.67 0.87
CA GLY A 99 -12.98 -23.82 0.24
C GLY A 99 -12.06 -23.09 1.22
N ILE A 100 -11.90 -23.60 2.44
CA ILE A 100 -10.99 -23.11 3.48
C ILE A 100 -9.59 -23.70 3.27
#